data_AF-A0A1C5VVC2-F1
#
_entry.id   AF-A0A1C5VVC2-F1
#
_cell.length_a   1.000
_cell.length_b   1.000
_cell.length_c   1.000
_cell.angle_alpha   90.00
_cell.angle_beta   90.00
_cell.angle_gamma   90.00
#
_symmetry.space_group_name_H-M   'P 1'
#
loop_
_entity.id
_entity.type
_entity.pdbx_description
1 polymer ?
#
loop_
_entity_poly.entity_id
_entity_poly.type
_entity_poly.pdbx_seq_one_letter_code
_entity_poly.pdbx_strand_id
1 'polypeptide(L)'
;MALTDAQIEALADDYLVGLFQTMEKDVIQDVARRVRKTGRLTETAEIMARNMHEQGFSPAKIYAEVMKTLQADPAYMAEVAQNTLEYKKMVAAEIRATVRAAQRAGDELVANAGTMTYNNDLSMWELAGQDLTPPSQMSQIVGSFQRELNGQIRNLTRTTGFKGTLLGTTGVKQAYTRALDVALVELSTGTFSFDAACNRVVKDLARSGLRTIDYASGRSYQLDTAVRMSVRTGMNQMAGRITEANCKNSGTDLVIVSQHEGARPDHVPCENQVYSLSGRSDVYPAFSAPLGEGAGYGSVDGICGANCRHTFYPYWEGISKIHTIEPKAPVEVNGKTYSYYDATQRQRSMEREIRALKREEYSAGTPEEAQEIRNQIRSKTSDYHSFSDAVGIRPKDNRLRVAA
;
A
#
# COMPACT_ATOMS: atom_id res chain seq x y z
N MET A 1 17.66 12.24 -15.69
CA MET A 1 18.71 12.88 -14.87
C MET A 1 17.98 13.84 -13.96
N ALA A 2 17.66 13.42 -12.75
CA ALA A 2 18.46 13.35 -11.52
C ALA A 2 17.90 14.39 -10.55
N LEU A 3 17.71 13.95 -9.30
CA LEU A 3 17.53 14.79 -8.13
C LEU A 3 18.46 16.01 -8.24
N THR A 4 17.92 17.20 -8.03
CA THR A 4 18.70 18.45 -7.91
C THR A 4 19.79 18.29 -6.85
N ASP A 5 20.87 19.06 -6.95
CA ASP A 5 21.97 18.97 -5.98
C ASP A 5 21.47 19.20 -4.54
N ALA A 6 20.48 20.08 -4.35
CA ALA A 6 19.79 20.27 -3.07
C ALA A 6 19.00 19.03 -2.58
N GLN A 7 18.47 18.21 -3.49
CA GLN A 7 17.79 16.96 -3.16
C GLN A 7 18.79 15.83 -2.86
N ILE A 8 19.93 15.78 -3.54
CA ILE A 8 21.03 14.85 -3.22
C ILE A 8 21.58 15.17 -1.83
N GLU A 9 21.78 16.46 -1.54
CA GLU A 9 22.20 16.96 -0.24
C GLU A 9 21.16 16.67 0.86
N ALA A 10 19.86 16.79 0.55
CA ALA A 10 18.77 16.46 1.49
C ALA A 10 18.60 14.95 1.74
N LEU A 11 18.92 14.10 0.76
CA LEU A 11 18.91 12.64 0.92
C LEU A 11 20.15 12.16 1.69
N ALA A 12 21.27 12.88 1.57
CA ALA A 12 22.55 12.68 2.27
C ALA A 12 23.14 11.26 2.18
N ASP A 13 22.60 10.37 1.33
CA ASP A 13 22.99 8.96 1.21
C ASP A 13 22.71 8.42 -0.22
N ASP A 14 23.76 7.89 -0.86
CA ASP A 14 23.74 7.35 -2.22
C ASP A 14 22.74 6.19 -2.41
N TYR A 15 22.46 5.42 -1.36
CA TYR A 15 21.48 4.34 -1.42
C TYR A 15 20.07 4.88 -1.62
N LEU A 16 19.69 5.91 -0.87
CA LEU A 16 18.39 6.57 -1.02
C LEU A 16 18.26 7.21 -2.40
N VAL A 17 19.29 7.92 -2.85
CA VAL A 17 19.35 8.46 -4.22
C VAL A 17 19.09 7.35 -5.24
N GLY A 18 19.72 6.19 -5.06
CA GLY A 18 19.49 5.01 -5.89
C GLY A 18 18.06 4.45 -5.85
N LEU A 19 17.35 4.55 -4.72
CA LEU A 19 15.94 4.14 -4.61
C LEU A 19 15.03 5.12 -5.38
N PHE A 20 15.20 6.43 -5.18
CA PHE A 20 14.41 7.45 -5.85
C PHE A 20 14.64 7.48 -7.37
N GLN A 21 15.88 7.26 -7.82
CA GLN A 21 16.19 7.07 -9.24
C GLN A 21 15.53 5.82 -9.83
N THR A 22 15.43 4.74 -9.03
CA THR A 22 14.74 3.52 -9.46
C THR A 22 13.23 3.78 -9.59
N MET A 23 12.63 4.45 -8.59
CA MET A 23 11.23 4.89 -8.66
C MET A 23 10.96 5.79 -9.88
N GLU A 24 11.82 6.77 -10.16
CA GLU A 24 11.70 7.64 -11.34
C GLU A 24 11.64 6.80 -12.64
N LYS A 25 12.57 5.85 -12.77
CA LYS A 25 12.61 4.92 -13.92
C LYS A 25 11.33 4.08 -14.01
N ASP A 26 10.85 3.56 -12.89
CA ASP A 26 9.65 2.72 -12.83
C ASP A 26 8.39 3.53 -13.23
N VAL A 27 8.28 4.79 -12.79
CA VAL A 27 7.23 5.72 -13.22
C VAL A 27 7.29 5.95 -14.73
N ILE A 28 8.46 6.29 -15.28
CA ILE A 28 8.63 6.53 -16.73
C ILE A 28 8.22 5.30 -17.53
N GLN A 29 8.62 4.11 -17.10
CA GLN A 29 8.27 2.86 -17.78
C GLN A 29 6.78 2.55 -17.71
N ASP A 30 6.12 2.74 -16.56
CA ASP A 30 4.68 2.49 -16.44
C ASP A 30 3.86 3.48 -17.26
N VAL A 31 4.23 4.76 -17.24
CA VAL A 31 3.58 5.80 -18.05
C VAL A 31 3.76 5.51 -19.53
N ALA A 32 4.98 5.20 -19.99
CA ALA A 32 5.26 4.83 -21.38
C ALA A 32 4.41 3.62 -21.81
N ARG A 33 4.37 2.56 -21.00
CA ARG A 33 3.53 1.38 -21.26
C ARG A 33 2.05 1.74 -21.43
N ARG A 34 1.52 2.65 -20.61
CA ARG A 34 0.11 3.10 -20.69
C ARG A 34 -0.15 3.93 -21.93
N VAL A 35 0.72 4.88 -22.25
CA VAL A 35 0.60 5.71 -23.46
C VAL A 35 0.65 4.82 -24.70
N ARG A 36 1.61 3.89 -24.79
CA ARG A 36 1.69 2.92 -25.90
C ARG A 36 0.40 2.11 -26.07
N LYS A 37 -0.24 1.71 -24.96
CA LYS A 37 -1.47 0.90 -24.99
C LYS A 37 -2.72 1.71 -25.35
N THR A 38 -2.78 2.97 -24.92
CA THR A 38 -4.02 3.77 -24.96
C THR A 38 -3.99 4.92 -25.96
N GLY A 39 -2.81 5.23 -26.53
CA GLY A 39 -2.61 6.40 -27.38
C GLY A 39 -2.80 7.73 -26.66
N ARG A 40 -2.88 7.76 -25.32
CA ARG A 40 -3.10 8.96 -24.51
C ARG A 40 -2.38 8.89 -23.16
N LEU A 41 -2.15 10.03 -22.54
CA LEU A 41 -1.90 10.09 -21.09
C LEU A 41 -3.16 9.68 -20.33
N THR A 42 -3.03 8.64 -19.52
CA THR A 42 -4.08 8.16 -18.61
C THR A 42 -4.11 8.97 -17.31
N GLU A 43 -5.24 8.98 -16.63
CA GLU A 43 -5.44 9.68 -15.35
C GLU A 43 -4.41 9.22 -14.31
N THR A 44 -4.12 7.91 -14.26
CA THR A 44 -3.08 7.36 -13.38
C THR A 44 -1.69 7.92 -13.69
N ALA A 45 -1.37 8.12 -14.98
CA ALA A 45 -0.08 8.68 -15.39
C ALA A 45 0.05 10.16 -14.97
N GLU A 46 -1.05 10.91 -14.99
CA GLU A 46 -1.07 12.29 -14.53
C GLU A 46 -0.92 12.39 -13.01
N ILE A 47 -1.58 11.50 -12.26
CA ILE A 47 -1.40 11.39 -10.80
C ILE A 47 0.04 11.04 -10.47
N MET A 48 0.64 10.06 -11.15
CA MET A 48 2.06 9.72 -11.01
C MET A 48 2.97 10.93 -11.24
N ALA A 49 2.76 11.67 -12.33
CA ALA A 49 3.55 12.85 -12.65
C ALA A 49 3.36 13.99 -11.62
N ARG A 50 2.15 14.16 -11.07
CA ARG A 50 1.87 15.10 -9.99
C ARG A 50 2.56 14.71 -8.69
N ASN A 51 2.48 13.45 -8.30
CA ASN A 51 3.12 12.97 -7.08
C ASN A 51 4.64 13.10 -7.18
N MET A 52 5.21 12.83 -8.37
CA MET A 52 6.61 13.14 -8.65
C MET A 52 6.91 14.65 -8.56
N HIS A 53 6.00 15.52 -8.98
CA HIS A 53 6.17 16.97 -8.85
C HIS A 53 6.25 17.43 -7.40
N GLU A 54 5.40 16.88 -6.54
CA GLU A 54 5.38 17.16 -5.09
C GLU A 54 6.67 16.71 -4.40
N GLN A 55 7.36 15.72 -4.97
CA GLN A 55 8.70 15.26 -4.56
C GLN A 55 9.84 16.12 -5.13
N GLY A 56 9.51 17.15 -5.92
CA GLY A 56 10.46 18.08 -6.55
C GLY A 56 10.97 17.66 -7.93
N PHE A 57 10.37 16.65 -8.57
CA PHE A 57 10.69 16.32 -9.97
C PHE A 57 9.93 17.24 -10.95
N SER A 58 10.44 17.40 -12.17
CA SER A 58 9.77 18.21 -13.19
C SER A 58 8.83 17.35 -14.05
N PRO A 59 7.51 17.63 -14.08
CA PRO A 59 6.56 16.89 -14.92
C PRO A 59 6.88 16.94 -16.41
N ALA A 60 7.33 18.11 -16.90
CA ALA A 60 7.72 18.28 -18.30
C ALA A 60 8.90 17.38 -18.68
N LYS A 61 9.86 17.20 -17.77
CA LYS A 61 11.01 16.30 -17.99
C LYS A 61 10.60 14.83 -17.95
N ILE A 62 9.71 14.45 -17.03
CA ILE A 62 9.15 13.08 -16.98
C ILE A 62 8.43 12.76 -18.30
N TYR A 63 7.62 13.70 -18.79
CA TYR A 63 6.94 13.54 -20.08
C TYR A 63 7.91 13.42 -21.26
N ALA A 64 8.96 14.25 -21.29
CA ALA A 64 9.98 14.17 -22.33
C ALA A 64 10.69 12.80 -22.34
N GLU A 65 11.06 12.27 -21.16
CA GLU A 65 11.68 10.95 -21.04
C GLU A 65 10.73 9.79 -21.37
N VAL A 66 9.44 9.93 -21.05
CA VAL A 66 8.40 8.99 -21.50
C VAL A 66 8.35 8.96 -23.03
N MET A 67 8.29 10.12 -23.69
CA MET A 67 8.22 10.19 -25.15
C MET A 67 9.49 9.67 -25.82
N LYS A 68 10.65 9.96 -25.23
CA LYS A 68 11.93 9.38 -25.64
C LYS A 68 11.96 7.86 -25.50
N THR A 69 11.46 7.31 -24.40
CA THR A 69 11.36 5.85 -24.16
C THR A 69 10.42 5.18 -25.17
N LEU A 70 9.42 5.91 -25.66
CA LEU A 70 8.51 5.46 -26.70
C LEU A 70 9.07 5.59 -28.11
N GLN A 71 10.23 6.24 -28.29
CA GLN A 71 10.76 6.65 -29.60
C GLN A 71 9.71 7.45 -30.40
N ALA A 72 8.96 8.29 -29.69
CA ALA A 72 7.89 9.09 -30.27
C ALA A 72 8.44 10.14 -31.24
N ASP A 73 7.88 10.18 -32.44
CA ASP A 73 8.10 11.29 -33.37
C ASP A 73 7.16 12.48 -33.04
N PRO A 74 7.37 13.66 -33.64
CA PRO A 74 6.50 14.81 -33.41
C PRO A 74 5.02 14.57 -33.72
N ALA A 75 4.72 13.70 -34.71
CA ALA A 75 3.35 13.37 -35.08
C ALA A 75 2.65 12.57 -33.98
N TYR A 76 3.33 11.54 -33.46
CA TYR A 76 2.84 10.72 -32.35
C TYR A 76 2.69 11.54 -31.07
N MET A 77 3.62 12.46 -30.77
CA MET A 77 3.49 13.36 -29.62
C MET A 77 2.25 14.26 -29.73
N ALA A 78 1.96 14.77 -30.93
CA ALA A 78 0.76 15.57 -31.19
C ALA A 78 -0.52 14.74 -31.07
N GLU A 79 -0.51 13.52 -31.61
CA GLU A 79 -1.62 12.56 -31.53
C GLU A 79 -1.95 12.22 -30.06
N VAL A 80 -0.93 11.90 -29.25
CA VAL A 80 -1.11 11.61 -27.82
C VAL A 80 -1.72 12.79 -27.08
N ALA A 81 -1.24 14.01 -27.35
CA ALA A 81 -1.75 15.23 -26.74
C ALA A 81 -3.21 15.49 -27.12
N GLN A 82 -3.56 15.29 -28.40
CA GLN A 82 -4.92 15.44 -28.90
C GLN A 82 -5.88 14.41 -28.26
N ASN A 83 -5.49 13.13 -28.26
CA ASN A 83 -6.28 12.05 -27.65
C ASN A 83 -6.51 12.27 -26.15
N THR A 84 -5.49 12.75 -25.43
CA THR A 84 -5.63 13.13 -24.02
C THR A 84 -6.62 14.28 -23.83
N LEU A 85 -6.55 15.32 -24.66
CA LEU A 85 -7.44 16.48 -24.55
C LEU A 85 -8.90 16.09 -24.85
N GLU A 86 -9.14 15.32 -25.90
CA GLU A 86 -10.46 14.84 -26.28
C GLU A 86 -11.08 13.98 -25.19
N TYR A 87 -10.31 13.05 -24.63
CA TYR A 87 -10.77 12.20 -23.52
C TYR A 87 -11.13 13.04 -22.28
N LYS A 88 -10.31 14.03 -21.92
CA LYS A 88 -10.62 14.94 -20.79
C LYS A 88 -11.90 15.73 -21.01
N LYS A 89 -12.13 16.21 -22.23
CA LYS A 89 -13.38 16.90 -22.59
C LYS A 89 -14.59 15.99 -22.42
N MET A 90 -14.48 14.73 -22.86
CA MET A 90 -15.52 13.71 -22.70
C MET A 90 -15.82 13.44 -21.22
N VAL A 91 -14.80 13.16 -20.39
CA VAL A 91 -14.98 12.91 -18.95
C VAL A 91 -15.59 14.14 -18.24
N ALA A 92 -15.14 15.35 -18.56
CA ALA A 92 -15.70 16.57 -17.99
C ALA A 92 -17.18 16.77 -18.40
N ALA A 93 -17.57 16.39 -19.62
CA ALA A 93 -18.97 16.42 -20.03
C ALA A 93 -19.82 15.42 -19.23
N GLU A 94 -19.30 14.19 -19.02
CA GLU A 94 -19.96 13.15 -18.25
C GLU A 94 -20.13 13.54 -16.77
N ILE A 95 -19.06 14.01 -16.12
CA ILE A 95 -19.13 14.50 -14.72
C ILE A 95 -20.18 15.60 -14.60
N ARG A 96 -20.22 16.56 -15.52
CA ARG A 96 -21.24 17.62 -15.52
C ARG A 96 -22.65 17.07 -15.74
N ALA A 97 -22.82 16.04 -16.56
CA ALA A 97 -24.12 15.39 -16.76
C ALA A 97 -24.57 14.69 -15.48
N THR A 98 -23.69 13.91 -14.84
CA THR A 98 -23.95 13.21 -13.58
C THR A 98 -24.25 14.18 -12.44
N VAL A 99 -23.48 15.26 -12.30
CA VAL A 99 -23.73 16.29 -11.28
C VAL A 99 -25.07 16.98 -11.51
N ARG A 100 -25.42 17.32 -12.76
CA ARG A 100 -26.75 17.89 -13.08
C ARG A 100 -27.89 16.91 -12.82
N ALA A 101 -27.69 15.62 -13.09
CA ALA A 101 -28.68 14.59 -12.79
C ALA A 101 -28.88 14.44 -11.28
N ALA A 102 -27.79 14.40 -10.50
CA ALA A 102 -27.83 14.34 -9.05
C ALA A 102 -28.50 15.57 -8.41
N GLN A 103 -28.19 16.77 -8.91
CA GLN A 103 -28.84 18.02 -8.48
C GLN A 103 -30.34 18.03 -8.76
N ARG A 104 -30.79 17.44 -9.88
CA ARG A 104 -32.22 17.30 -10.20
C ARG A 104 -32.93 16.25 -9.35
N ALA A 105 -32.19 15.23 -8.89
CA ALA A 105 -32.70 14.18 -8.02
C ALA A 105 -32.76 14.58 -6.52
N GLY A 106 -32.23 15.76 -6.16
CA GLY A 106 -32.21 16.23 -4.77
C GLY A 106 -31.05 15.70 -3.93
N ASP A 107 -30.08 15.00 -4.53
CA ASP A 107 -28.95 14.39 -3.82
C ASP A 107 -27.77 15.37 -3.70
N GLU A 108 -27.80 16.23 -2.67
CA GLU A 108 -26.69 17.15 -2.32
C GLU A 108 -25.35 16.43 -2.05
N LEU A 109 -25.41 15.17 -1.60
CA LEU A 109 -24.25 14.34 -1.24
C LEU A 109 -23.34 14.01 -2.43
N VAL A 110 -23.90 13.82 -3.64
CA VAL A 110 -23.12 13.51 -4.85
C VAL A 110 -22.40 14.74 -5.38
N ALA A 111 -22.98 15.93 -5.22
CA ALA A 111 -22.37 17.20 -5.62
C ALA A 111 -21.09 17.51 -4.81
N ASN A 112 -21.04 17.10 -3.53
CA ASN A 112 -19.87 17.27 -2.67
C ASN A 112 -18.83 16.14 -2.81
N ALA A 113 -19.23 14.93 -3.23
CA ALA A 113 -18.32 13.79 -3.39
C ALA A 113 -17.23 13.99 -4.45
N GLY A 114 -17.53 14.75 -5.52
CA GLY A 114 -16.56 15.08 -6.58
C GLY A 114 -15.43 16.01 -6.13
N THR A 115 -15.60 16.69 -4.99
CA THR A 115 -14.63 17.65 -4.42
C THR A 115 -13.87 17.05 -3.23
N MET A 116 -14.49 16.10 -2.52
CA MET A 116 -13.96 15.50 -1.28
C MET A 116 -12.84 14.46 -1.46
N THR A 117 -12.64 13.91 -2.67
CA THR A 117 -11.66 12.82 -2.87
C THR A 117 -10.19 13.25 -2.76
N TYR A 118 -9.92 14.56 -2.61
CA TYR A 118 -8.56 15.11 -2.53
C TYR A 118 -8.13 15.57 -1.13
N ASN A 119 -9.08 15.87 -0.22
CA ASN A 119 -8.79 16.65 0.99
C ASN A 119 -8.94 15.90 2.33
N ASN A 120 -9.32 14.61 2.30
CA ASN A 120 -9.85 13.97 3.51
C ASN A 120 -8.82 13.60 4.60
N ASP A 121 -7.51 13.70 4.33
CA ASP A 121 -6.47 13.41 5.33
C ASP A 121 -5.91 14.67 6.02
N LEU A 122 -6.13 15.87 5.46
CA LEU A 122 -5.70 17.16 6.03
C LEU A 122 -6.74 17.81 6.95
N SER A 123 -8.03 17.50 6.79
CA SER A 123 -9.12 18.17 7.50
C SER A 123 -9.07 17.99 9.02
N MET A 124 -8.50 16.89 9.52
CA MET A 124 -8.37 16.63 10.95
C MET A 124 -7.31 17.52 11.63
N TRP A 125 -6.30 17.97 10.88
CA TRP A 125 -5.24 18.86 11.37
C TRP A 125 -5.65 20.33 11.28
N GLU A 126 -6.37 20.70 10.21
CA GLU A 126 -6.93 22.05 10.03
C GLU A 126 -8.00 22.38 11.08
N LEU A 127 -8.79 21.39 11.53
CA LEU A 127 -9.78 21.54 12.60
C LEU A 127 -9.15 21.90 13.97
N ALA A 128 -7.88 21.57 14.18
CA ALA A 128 -7.16 21.84 15.43
C ALA A 128 -6.32 23.13 15.40
N GLY A 129 -6.37 23.91 14.30
CA GLY A 129 -5.67 25.19 14.18
C GLY A 129 -4.14 25.09 14.12
N GLN A 130 -3.59 23.92 13.77
CA GLN A 130 -2.14 23.75 13.58
C GLN A 130 -1.78 23.84 12.09
N ASP A 131 -1.01 24.86 11.73
CA ASP A 131 -0.45 25.04 10.39
C ASP A 131 0.80 24.16 10.25
N LEU A 132 0.64 22.99 9.62
CA LEU A 132 1.76 22.14 9.23
C LEU A 132 2.18 22.53 7.83
N THR A 133 3.03 23.55 7.67
CA THR A 133 3.79 23.71 6.42
C THR A 133 4.74 22.51 6.29
N PRO A 134 4.50 21.55 5.37
CA PRO A 134 5.31 20.35 5.34
C PRO A 134 6.68 20.70 4.76
N PRO A 135 7.81 20.33 5.40
CA PRO A 135 9.00 20.04 4.61
C PRO A 135 8.64 18.99 3.56
N SER A 136 9.30 18.99 2.39
CA SER A 136 8.97 18.07 1.30
C SER A 136 8.72 16.65 1.83
N GLN A 137 7.68 15.94 1.36
CA GLN A 137 7.35 14.58 1.85
C GLN A 137 8.59 13.68 1.85
N MET A 138 9.48 13.87 0.89
CA MET A 138 10.80 13.24 0.81
C MET A 138 11.64 13.45 2.08
N SER A 139 11.79 14.68 2.58
CA SER A 139 12.54 14.98 3.81
C SER A 139 11.95 14.30 5.05
N GLN A 140 10.62 14.20 5.14
CA GLN A 140 9.95 13.51 6.24
C GLN A 140 10.15 11.99 6.16
N ILE A 141 10.00 11.41 4.96
CA ILE A 141 10.26 10.00 4.68
C ILE A 141 11.71 9.65 5.04
N VAL A 142 12.68 10.44 4.57
CA VAL A 142 14.11 10.26 4.87
C VAL A 142 14.41 10.36 6.36
N GLY A 143 13.90 11.39 7.02
CA GLY A 143 14.06 11.57 8.46
C GLY A 143 13.39 10.48 9.30
N SER A 144 12.34 9.83 8.78
CA SER A 144 11.72 8.66 9.42
C SER A 144 12.60 7.41 9.31
N PHE A 145 13.21 7.18 8.14
CA PHE A 145 14.10 6.04 7.90
C PHE A 145 15.43 6.13 8.63
N GLN A 146 16.04 7.31 8.72
CA GLN A 146 17.31 7.51 9.43
C GLN A 146 17.18 7.21 10.93
N ARG A 147 16.05 7.61 11.55
CA ARG A 147 15.74 7.30 12.95
C ARG A 147 15.44 5.82 13.18
N GLU A 148 15.02 5.09 12.14
CA GLU A 148 14.50 3.72 12.24
C GLU A 148 15.57 2.63 12.37
N LEU A 149 16.75 2.87 11.86
CA LEU A 149 17.74 1.83 11.57
C LEU A 149 19.08 2.06 12.30
N ASN A 150 19.07 2.80 13.42
CA ASN A 150 20.29 3.24 14.12
C ASN A 150 21.30 3.89 13.14
N GLY A 151 20.81 4.68 12.17
CA GLY A 151 21.62 5.33 11.15
C GLY A 151 21.96 4.49 9.90
N GLN A 152 21.49 3.24 9.78
CA GLN A 152 21.58 2.50 8.51
C GLN A 152 20.42 2.91 7.59
N ILE A 153 20.58 3.03 6.27
CA ILE A 153 19.45 3.43 5.39
C ILE A 153 19.07 2.29 4.45
N ARG A 154 19.11 1.05 4.94
CA ARG A 154 18.85 -0.18 4.16
C ARG A 154 17.90 -1.09 4.93
N ASN A 155 17.08 -1.88 4.22
CA ASN A 155 16.06 -2.74 4.82
C ASN A 155 14.96 -1.95 5.52
N LEU A 156 14.43 -0.96 4.82
CA LEU A 156 13.37 -0.07 5.28
C LEU A 156 12.08 -0.84 5.65
N THR A 157 11.82 -1.97 4.98
CA THR A 157 10.71 -2.87 5.33
C THR A 157 10.99 -3.81 6.51
N ARG A 158 12.20 -3.79 7.08
CA ARG A 158 12.65 -4.61 8.23
C ARG A 158 12.41 -6.11 8.05
N THR A 159 12.48 -6.59 6.81
CA THR A 159 12.28 -8.01 6.53
C THR A 159 13.44 -8.83 7.10
N THR A 160 13.12 -10.00 7.66
CA THR A 160 14.09 -11.00 8.14
C THR A 160 14.23 -12.17 7.16
N GLY A 161 13.75 -11.99 5.92
CA GLY A 161 13.86 -12.99 4.87
C GLY A 161 15.32 -13.38 4.58
N PHE A 162 15.49 -14.64 4.17
CA PHE A 162 16.76 -15.36 3.94
C PHE A 162 17.49 -15.79 5.22
N LYS A 163 17.26 -17.05 5.62
CA LYS A 163 18.03 -17.77 6.66
C LYS A 163 19.41 -18.18 6.12
N GLY A 164 20.47 -18.00 6.93
CA GLY A 164 21.80 -18.57 6.67
C GLY A 164 22.50 -18.03 5.42
N THR A 165 23.08 -16.84 5.51
CA THR A 165 23.85 -16.23 4.40
C THR A 165 25.27 -16.77 4.24
N LEU A 166 25.67 -17.74 5.07
CA LEU A 166 27.03 -18.31 5.10
C LEU A 166 27.44 -18.96 3.76
N LEU A 167 26.47 -19.37 2.93
CA LEU A 167 26.68 -20.10 1.67
C LEU A 167 26.26 -19.32 0.41
N GLY A 168 26.36 -17.98 0.42
CA GLY A 168 26.29 -17.19 -0.83
C GLY A 168 24.94 -16.52 -1.18
N THR A 169 23.97 -16.49 -0.28
CA THR A 169 22.67 -15.83 -0.53
C THR A 169 22.66 -14.32 -0.28
N THR A 170 23.81 -13.72 0.08
CA THR A 170 23.94 -12.28 0.37
C THR A 170 23.46 -11.40 -0.80
N GLY A 171 23.76 -11.77 -2.04
CA GLY A 171 23.30 -11.04 -3.23
C GLY A 171 21.79 -11.10 -3.42
N VAL A 172 21.17 -12.27 -3.22
CA VAL A 172 19.71 -12.45 -3.31
C VAL A 172 18.99 -11.71 -2.20
N LYS A 173 19.52 -11.76 -0.96
CA LYS A 173 19.01 -11.00 0.17
C LYS A 173 19.03 -9.49 -0.11
N GLN A 174 20.16 -8.97 -0.59
CA GLN A 174 20.28 -7.55 -0.95
C GLN A 174 19.32 -7.15 -2.07
N ALA A 175 19.17 -7.98 -3.11
CA ALA A 175 18.23 -7.73 -4.20
C ALA A 175 16.78 -7.71 -3.71
N TYR A 176 16.39 -8.67 -2.86
CA TYR A 176 15.06 -8.70 -2.25
C TYR A 176 14.79 -7.47 -1.38
N THR A 177 15.70 -7.17 -0.44
CA THR A 177 15.59 -6.02 0.44
C THR A 177 15.50 -4.72 -0.35
N ARG A 178 16.37 -4.52 -1.36
CA ARG A 178 16.33 -3.32 -2.21
C ARG A 178 15.02 -3.22 -2.98
N ALA A 179 14.49 -4.32 -3.52
CA ALA A 179 13.23 -4.30 -4.25
C ALA A 179 12.05 -3.91 -3.34
N LEU A 180 12.04 -4.41 -2.09
CA LEU A 180 11.04 -4.01 -1.10
C LEU A 180 11.16 -2.54 -0.70
N ASP A 181 12.38 -2.03 -0.55
CA ASP A 181 12.62 -0.64 -0.18
C ASP A 181 12.19 0.32 -1.30
N VAL A 182 12.40 -0.04 -2.58
CA VAL A 182 11.83 0.71 -3.72
C VAL A 182 10.31 0.72 -3.65
N ALA A 183 9.65 -0.43 -3.43
CA ALA A 183 8.19 -0.48 -3.32
C ALA A 183 7.64 0.34 -2.14
N LEU A 184 8.40 0.44 -1.05
CA LEU A 184 8.02 1.28 0.07
C LEU A 184 8.09 2.77 -0.29
N VAL A 185 9.15 3.21 -0.99
CA VAL A 185 9.27 4.59 -1.49
C VAL A 185 8.18 4.90 -2.52
N GLU A 186 7.92 3.99 -3.47
CA GLU A 186 6.83 4.15 -4.44
C GLU A 186 5.46 4.37 -3.77
N LEU A 187 5.23 3.66 -2.66
CA LEU A 187 3.99 3.77 -1.91
C LEU A 187 3.94 5.04 -1.05
N SER A 188 5.02 5.36 -0.34
CA SER A 188 5.08 6.52 0.55
C SER A 188 5.01 7.85 -0.19
N THR A 189 5.54 7.89 -1.41
CA THR A 189 5.43 9.03 -2.32
C THR A 189 4.09 9.10 -3.05
N GLY A 190 3.23 8.09 -2.91
CA GLY A 190 1.95 7.97 -3.62
C GLY A 190 2.09 7.71 -5.12
N THR A 191 3.30 7.54 -5.66
CA THR A 191 3.52 7.33 -7.10
C THR A 191 2.88 6.03 -7.59
N PHE A 192 2.86 4.98 -6.78
CA PHE A 192 2.15 3.74 -7.08
C PHE A 192 1.15 3.36 -6.00
N SER A 193 0.08 2.68 -6.41
CA SER A 193 -0.80 2.00 -5.46
C SER A 193 -0.10 0.77 -4.85
N PHE A 194 -0.53 0.36 -3.66
CA PHE A 194 0.02 -0.82 -2.97
C PHE A 194 0.08 -2.07 -3.87
N ASP A 195 -1.00 -2.35 -4.59
CA ASP A 195 -1.07 -3.50 -5.49
C ASP A 195 -0.11 -3.34 -6.68
N ALA A 196 0.03 -2.13 -7.24
CA ALA A 196 0.93 -1.89 -8.36
C ALA A 196 2.39 -2.08 -7.96
N ALA A 197 2.83 -1.46 -6.85
CA ALA A 197 4.18 -1.58 -6.32
C ALA A 197 4.53 -3.04 -5.97
N CYS A 198 3.65 -3.73 -5.23
CA CYS A 198 3.88 -5.13 -4.88
C CYS A 198 3.93 -6.04 -6.11
N ASN A 199 3.01 -5.87 -7.06
CA ASN A 199 2.98 -6.72 -8.25
C ASN A 199 4.20 -6.52 -9.16
N ARG A 200 4.78 -5.30 -9.19
CA ARG A 200 6.02 -5.02 -9.90
C ARG A 200 7.19 -5.79 -9.28
N VAL A 201 7.41 -5.62 -7.97
CA VAL A 201 8.46 -6.33 -7.22
C VAL A 201 8.34 -7.84 -7.35
N VAL A 202 7.12 -8.38 -7.22
CA VAL A 202 6.88 -9.83 -7.37
C VAL A 202 7.26 -10.31 -8.76
N LYS A 203 6.91 -9.56 -9.82
CA LYS A 203 7.27 -9.93 -11.21
C LYS A 203 8.78 -9.88 -11.43
N ASP A 204 9.46 -8.85 -10.94
CA ASP A 204 10.89 -8.67 -11.15
C ASP A 204 11.68 -9.79 -10.45
N LEU A 205 11.36 -10.05 -9.18
CA LEU A 205 11.99 -11.13 -8.42
C LEU A 205 11.62 -12.53 -8.94
N ALA A 206 10.38 -12.73 -9.39
CA ALA A 206 9.97 -13.99 -10.01
C ALA A 206 10.72 -14.25 -11.32
N ARG A 207 10.95 -13.23 -12.16
CA ARG A 207 11.78 -13.40 -13.37
C ARG A 207 13.21 -13.80 -13.05
N SER A 208 13.74 -13.38 -11.91
CA SER A 208 15.05 -13.81 -11.40
C SER A 208 15.06 -15.20 -10.74
N GLY A 209 13.95 -15.94 -10.82
CA GLY A 209 13.85 -17.31 -10.29
C GLY A 209 13.45 -17.41 -8.82
N LEU A 210 13.25 -16.30 -8.11
CA LEU A 210 12.82 -16.33 -6.72
C LEU A 210 11.34 -16.74 -6.63
N ARG A 211 11.02 -17.75 -5.82
CA ARG A 211 9.64 -18.28 -5.68
C ARG A 211 9.16 -18.28 -4.24
N THR A 212 10.05 -18.58 -3.30
CA THR A 212 9.78 -18.60 -1.86
C THR A 212 10.80 -17.77 -1.09
N ILE A 213 10.40 -17.29 0.08
CA ILE A 213 11.24 -16.58 1.04
C ILE A 213 11.19 -17.34 2.36
N ASP A 214 12.36 -17.80 2.80
CA ASP A 214 12.50 -18.47 4.09
C ASP A 214 12.89 -17.47 5.17
N TYR A 215 12.12 -17.45 6.25
CA TYR A 215 12.32 -16.54 7.37
C TYR A 215 13.11 -17.22 8.48
N ALA A 216 13.84 -16.44 9.26
CA ALA A 216 14.58 -16.92 10.43
C ALA A 216 13.70 -17.66 11.45
N SER A 217 12.39 -17.33 11.50
CA SER A 217 11.39 -18.01 12.32
C SER A 217 11.08 -19.45 11.90
N GLY A 218 11.69 -19.96 10.83
CA GLY A 218 11.43 -21.28 10.27
C GLY A 218 10.20 -21.35 9.36
N ARG A 219 9.48 -20.22 9.19
CA ARG A 219 8.35 -20.12 8.26
C ARG A 219 8.85 -19.83 6.85
N SER A 220 8.27 -20.50 5.86
CA SER A 220 8.47 -20.19 4.44
C SER A 220 7.20 -19.58 3.86
N TYR A 221 7.34 -18.47 3.16
CA TYR A 221 6.24 -17.83 2.47
C TYR A 221 6.52 -17.77 0.97
N GLN A 222 5.45 -17.89 0.19
CA GLN A 222 5.50 -17.61 -1.25
C GLN A 222 5.87 -16.15 -1.46
N LEU A 223 6.65 -15.87 -2.51
CA LEU A 223 7.20 -14.54 -2.80
C LEU A 223 6.13 -13.44 -2.78
N ASP A 224 4.97 -13.70 -3.39
CA ASP A 224 3.86 -12.74 -3.47
C ASP A 224 3.24 -12.42 -2.11
N THR A 225 3.26 -13.38 -1.19
CA THR A 225 2.80 -13.20 0.19
C THR A 225 3.84 -12.46 1.02
N ALA A 226 5.10 -12.84 0.88
CA ALA A 226 6.24 -12.24 1.58
C ALA A 226 6.40 -10.75 1.25
N VAL A 227 6.33 -10.39 -0.04
CA VAL A 227 6.44 -9.00 -0.52
C VAL A 227 5.31 -8.14 0.04
N ARG A 228 4.04 -8.56 -0.14
CA ARG A 228 2.88 -7.79 0.32
C ARG A 228 2.86 -7.61 1.84
N MET A 229 3.28 -8.63 2.58
CA MET A 229 3.39 -8.56 4.03
C MET A 229 4.48 -7.56 4.46
N SER A 230 5.66 -7.65 3.86
CA SER A 230 6.81 -6.81 4.22
C SER A 230 6.55 -5.34 3.89
N VAL A 231 6.03 -5.05 2.68
CA VAL A 231 5.70 -3.68 2.26
C VAL A 231 4.60 -3.07 3.14
N ARG A 232 3.54 -3.82 3.47
CA ARG A 232 2.47 -3.33 4.36
C ARG A 232 3.01 -3.03 5.75
N THR A 233 3.83 -3.94 6.29
CA THR A 233 4.39 -3.79 7.63
C THR A 233 5.30 -2.57 7.68
N GLY A 234 6.21 -2.42 6.72
CA GLY A 234 7.10 -1.25 6.63
C GLY A 234 6.33 0.05 6.49
N MET A 235 5.28 0.09 5.66
CA MET A 235 4.46 1.29 5.48
C MET A 235 3.72 1.68 6.76
N ASN A 236 3.11 0.71 7.44
CA ASN A 236 2.37 0.99 8.66
C ASN A 236 3.30 1.45 9.79
N GLN A 237 4.50 0.85 9.89
CA GLN A 237 5.52 1.27 10.85
C GLN A 237 6.05 2.67 10.57
N MET A 238 6.28 3.01 9.29
CA MET A 238 6.68 4.36 8.89
C MET A 238 5.60 5.38 9.27
N ALA A 239 4.34 5.13 8.88
CA ALA A 239 3.23 6.01 9.19
C ALA A 239 3.08 6.24 10.70
N GLY A 240 3.11 5.16 11.50
CA GLY A 240 3.07 5.26 12.95
C GLY A 240 4.17 6.15 13.54
N ARG A 241 5.41 6.07 13.01
CA ARG A 241 6.51 6.90 13.51
C ARG A 241 6.44 8.36 13.08
N ILE A 242 5.91 8.62 11.89
CA ILE A 242 5.61 9.99 11.46
C ILE A 242 4.58 10.58 12.42
N THR A 243 3.51 9.85 12.72
CA THR A 243 2.52 10.25 13.72
C THR A 243 3.15 10.47 15.09
N GLU A 244 3.96 9.54 15.59
CA GLU A 244 4.67 9.66 16.86
C GLU A 244 5.57 10.91 16.90
N ALA A 245 6.30 11.19 15.82
CA ALA A 245 7.16 12.37 15.70
C ALA A 245 6.35 13.67 15.71
N ASN A 246 5.24 13.70 14.98
CA ASN A 246 4.34 14.84 14.94
C ASN A 246 3.72 15.10 16.31
N CYS A 247 3.27 14.05 17.00
CA CYS A 247 2.78 14.13 18.39
C CYS A 247 3.84 14.70 19.34
N LYS A 248 5.09 14.24 19.26
CA LYS A 248 6.20 14.78 20.08
C LYS A 248 6.46 16.26 19.79
N ASN A 249 6.47 16.65 18.52
CA ASN A 249 6.71 18.04 18.12
C ASN A 249 5.56 18.97 18.50
N SER A 250 4.32 18.48 18.47
CA SER A 250 3.12 19.24 18.84
C SER A 250 2.80 19.19 20.34
N GLY A 251 3.58 18.43 21.12
CA GLY A 251 3.34 18.22 22.56
C GLY A 251 2.09 17.38 22.86
N THR A 252 1.54 16.66 21.88
CA THR A 252 0.36 15.81 22.05
C THR A 252 0.77 14.43 22.56
N ASP A 253 0.36 14.08 23.78
CA ASP A 253 0.73 12.80 24.40
C ASP A 253 -0.27 11.67 24.13
N LEU A 254 -1.54 12.01 23.91
CA LEU A 254 -2.60 11.00 23.79
C LEU A 254 -2.79 10.58 22.34
N VAL A 255 -2.98 9.28 22.14
CA VAL A 255 -3.28 8.68 20.84
C VAL A 255 -4.43 7.70 20.93
N ILE A 256 -5.17 7.56 19.84
CA ILE A 256 -6.24 6.59 19.71
C ILE A 256 -5.94 5.60 18.58
N VAL A 257 -6.20 4.32 18.82
CA VAL A 257 -6.02 3.26 17.82
C VAL A 257 -7.24 3.20 16.91
N SER A 258 -6.99 3.15 15.59
CA SER A 258 -8.03 3.03 14.57
C SER A 258 -8.85 1.75 14.73
N GLN A 259 -10.16 1.80 14.57
CA GLN A 259 -10.98 0.60 14.47
C GLN A 259 -11.11 0.15 13.00
N HIS A 260 -11.06 -1.16 12.74
CA HIS A 260 -11.41 -1.69 11.42
C HIS A 260 -12.06 -3.08 11.48
N GLU A 261 -12.87 -3.41 10.47
CA GLU A 261 -13.46 -4.75 10.37
C GLU A 261 -12.37 -5.83 10.21
N GLY A 262 -12.50 -6.93 10.95
CA GLY A 262 -11.60 -8.09 10.84
C GLY A 262 -10.24 -7.88 11.48
N ALA A 263 -10.18 -7.03 12.51
CA ALA A 263 -9.09 -7.04 13.47
C ALA A 263 -8.87 -8.46 14.03
N ARG A 264 -7.62 -8.77 14.32
CA ARG A 264 -7.27 -10.03 14.99
C ARG A 264 -7.79 -10.00 16.43
N PRO A 265 -8.16 -11.14 17.04
CA PRO A 265 -8.75 -11.18 18.37
C PRO A 265 -7.98 -10.38 19.42
N ASP A 266 -6.65 -10.50 19.45
CA ASP A 266 -5.80 -9.79 20.43
C ASP A 266 -5.67 -8.27 20.19
N HIS A 267 -6.10 -7.76 19.04
CA HIS A 267 -6.11 -6.32 18.73
C HIS A 267 -7.47 -5.67 18.90
N VAL A 268 -8.57 -6.45 18.92
CA VAL A 268 -9.93 -5.93 19.14
C VAL A 268 -10.03 -5.11 20.45
N PRO A 269 -9.45 -5.54 21.58
CA PRO A 269 -9.50 -4.74 22.82
C PRO A 269 -8.77 -3.40 22.72
N CYS A 270 -7.84 -3.25 21.77
CA CYS A 270 -7.10 -2.00 21.57
C CYS A 270 -7.86 -0.99 20.71
N GLU A 271 -8.87 -1.42 19.94
CA GLU A 271 -9.59 -0.53 19.02
C GLU A 271 -10.37 0.54 19.78
N ASN A 272 -10.31 1.79 19.30
CA ASN A 272 -10.94 2.95 19.92
C ASN A 272 -10.50 3.24 21.36
N GLN A 273 -9.43 2.61 21.84
CA GLN A 273 -8.83 2.91 23.14
C GLN A 273 -7.82 4.03 23.00
N VAL A 274 -7.78 4.88 24.03
CA VAL A 274 -6.85 6.00 24.15
C VAL A 274 -5.66 5.57 25.00
N TYR A 275 -4.46 5.89 24.54
CA TYR A 275 -3.20 5.55 25.18
C TYR A 275 -2.30 6.77 25.32
N SER A 276 -1.42 6.75 26.31
CA SER A 276 -0.33 7.73 26.47
C SER A 276 0.90 7.26 25.70
N LEU A 277 1.40 8.09 24.77
CA LEU A 277 2.63 7.84 24.03
C LEU A 277 3.86 7.88 24.94
N SER A 278 3.93 8.84 25.86
CA SER A 278 5.04 8.94 26.82
C SER A 278 4.98 7.89 27.93
N GLY A 279 3.80 7.30 28.18
CA GLY A 279 3.54 6.39 29.28
C GLY A 279 3.56 7.06 30.65
N ARG A 280 3.46 8.39 30.71
CA ARG A 280 3.49 9.17 31.96
C ARG A 280 2.11 9.58 32.45
N SER A 281 1.05 9.21 31.74
CA SER A 281 -0.32 9.49 32.17
C SER A 281 -0.70 8.56 33.33
N ASP A 282 -1.29 9.13 34.38
CA ASP A 282 -1.89 8.36 35.48
C ASP A 282 -3.27 7.80 35.12
N VAL A 283 -3.86 8.28 34.00
CA VAL A 283 -5.22 7.94 33.55
C VAL A 283 -5.19 6.93 32.41
N TYR A 284 -4.27 7.13 31.45
CA TYR A 284 -4.22 6.33 30.23
C TYR A 284 -3.05 5.34 30.24
N PRO A 285 -3.27 4.08 29.84
CA PRO A 285 -2.19 3.10 29.74
C PRO A 285 -1.12 3.53 28.73
N ALA A 286 0.11 3.06 28.96
CA ALA A 286 1.23 3.34 28.06
C ALA A 286 1.03 2.62 26.72
N PHE A 287 1.21 3.35 25.61
CA PHE A 287 1.00 2.82 24.26
C PHE A 287 1.97 1.66 23.92
N SER A 288 3.19 1.73 24.44
CA SER A 288 4.21 0.70 24.28
C SER A 288 4.06 -0.50 25.21
N ALA A 289 3.19 -0.44 26.23
CA ALA A 289 2.98 -1.58 27.13
C ALA A 289 2.40 -2.78 26.37
N PRO A 290 2.70 -4.03 26.78
CA PRO A 290 2.27 -5.24 26.08
C PRO A 290 0.76 -5.30 25.83
N LEU A 291 0.33 -6.06 24.82
CA LEU A 291 -1.10 -6.27 24.56
C LEU A 291 -1.79 -6.84 25.80
N GLY A 292 -2.98 -6.30 26.10
CA GLY A 292 -3.73 -6.59 27.33
C GLY A 292 -3.56 -5.51 28.40
N GLU A 293 -2.40 -4.85 28.45
CA GLU A 293 -2.13 -3.69 29.32
C GLU A 293 -2.05 -2.38 28.53
N GLY A 294 -1.50 -2.45 27.31
CA GLY A 294 -1.34 -1.35 26.35
C GLY A 294 -1.66 -1.80 24.92
N ALA A 295 -0.96 -1.21 23.94
CA ALA A 295 -1.12 -1.53 22.51
C ALA A 295 0.07 -2.30 21.91
N GLY A 296 1.09 -2.60 22.72
CA GLY A 296 2.30 -3.31 22.32
C GLY A 296 3.14 -2.59 21.26
N TYR A 297 3.00 -1.27 21.11
CA TYR A 297 3.65 -0.52 20.04
C TYR A 297 5.17 -0.74 20.04
N GLY A 298 5.74 -1.01 18.85
CA GLY A 298 7.15 -1.35 18.67
C GLY A 298 7.49 -2.85 18.76
N SER A 299 6.56 -3.69 19.23
CA SER A 299 6.71 -5.15 19.19
C SER A 299 6.20 -5.75 17.87
N VAL A 300 6.67 -6.96 17.51
CA VAL A 300 6.25 -7.66 16.29
C VAL A 300 4.75 -7.95 16.32
N ASP A 301 4.22 -8.29 17.49
CA ASP A 301 2.81 -8.60 17.65
C ASP A 301 1.97 -7.35 18.00
N GLY A 302 2.54 -6.20 18.31
CA GLY A 302 1.76 -5.02 18.69
C GLY A 302 0.95 -4.36 17.57
N ILE A 303 0.27 -3.27 17.91
CA ILE A 303 -0.29 -2.32 16.93
C ILE A 303 0.85 -1.77 16.06
N CYS A 304 0.60 -1.61 14.76
CA CYS A 304 1.63 -1.38 13.73
C CYS A 304 2.68 -2.51 13.59
N GLY A 305 2.43 -3.68 14.20
CA GLY A 305 3.27 -4.87 14.08
C GLY A 305 3.14 -5.61 12.74
N ALA A 306 3.68 -6.82 12.68
CA ALA A 306 3.76 -7.61 11.45
C ALA A 306 2.37 -7.86 10.83
N ASN A 307 2.19 -7.39 9.59
CA ASN A 307 0.94 -7.49 8.81
C ASN A 307 -0.30 -6.91 9.52
N CYS A 308 -0.12 -6.10 10.56
CA CYS A 308 -1.17 -5.35 11.23
C CYS A 308 -1.72 -4.27 10.29
N ARG A 309 -3.02 -3.99 10.37
CA ARG A 309 -3.69 -2.93 9.58
C ARG A 309 -4.14 -1.75 10.44
N HIS A 310 -4.02 -1.86 11.76
CA HIS A 310 -4.26 -0.75 12.67
C HIS A 310 -3.20 0.31 12.49
N THR A 311 -3.66 1.55 12.46
CA THR A 311 -2.86 2.75 12.65
C THR A 311 -3.34 3.45 13.93
N PHE A 312 -2.75 4.57 14.28
CA PHE A 312 -3.19 5.41 15.39
C PHE A 312 -3.10 6.88 15.02
N TYR A 313 -3.88 7.69 15.73
CA TYR A 313 -4.01 9.11 15.49
C TYR A 313 -3.83 9.89 16.80
N PRO A 314 -3.36 11.15 16.74
CA PRO A 314 -3.38 12.02 17.90
C PRO A 314 -4.81 12.18 18.44
N TYR A 315 -4.94 12.27 19.75
CA TYR A 315 -6.22 12.40 20.45
C TYR A 315 -6.19 13.58 21.41
N TRP A 316 -7.25 14.39 21.39
CA TRP A 316 -7.45 15.49 22.33
C TRP A 316 -8.76 15.28 23.09
N GLU A 317 -8.69 15.21 24.41
CA GLU A 317 -9.86 15.04 25.26
C GLU A 317 -10.86 16.19 25.05
N GLY A 318 -12.14 15.85 24.92
CA GLY A 318 -13.23 16.81 24.72
C GLY A 318 -13.32 17.43 23.32
N ILE A 319 -12.30 17.24 22.47
CA ILE A 319 -12.26 17.76 21.09
C ILE A 319 -12.41 16.63 20.07
N SER A 320 -11.62 15.57 20.23
CA SER A 320 -11.61 14.44 19.31
C SER A 320 -12.87 13.59 19.46
N LYS A 321 -13.53 13.28 18.35
CA LYS A 321 -14.65 12.34 18.31
C LYS A 321 -14.13 10.96 17.92
N ILE A 322 -14.51 9.96 18.71
CA ILE A 322 -14.20 8.56 18.42
C ILE A 322 -15.23 8.04 17.41
N HIS A 323 -14.76 7.60 16.25
CA HIS A 323 -15.60 6.98 15.24
C HIS A 323 -15.67 5.48 15.47
N THR A 324 -16.80 5.02 16.00
CA THR A 324 -17.07 3.59 16.16
C THR A 324 -17.71 3.03 14.89
N ILE A 325 -17.15 1.94 14.40
CA ILE A 325 -17.69 1.10 13.34
C ILE A 325 -18.42 -0.06 14.02
N GLU A 326 -19.71 -0.22 13.72
CA GLU A 326 -20.48 -1.35 14.22
C GLU A 326 -19.96 -2.66 13.60
N PRO A 327 -19.63 -3.69 14.41
CA PRO A 327 -19.21 -4.97 13.89
C PRO A 327 -20.32 -5.60 13.05
N LYS A 328 -19.97 -6.16 11.89
CA LYS A 328 -20.92 -6.97 11.12
C LYS A 328 -21.35 -8.19 11.92
N ALA A 329 -22.65 -8.44 11.94
CA ALA A 329 -23.21 -9.65 12.52
C ALA A 329 -22.55 -10.89 11.87
N PRO A 330 -22.23 -11.94 12.66
CA PRO A 330 -21.75 -13.19 12.11
C PRO A 330 -22.75 -13.78 11.12
N VAL A 331 -22.24 -14.47 10.10
CA VAL A 331 -23.06 -15.06 9.03
C VAL A 331 -22.97 -16.58 9.10
N GLU A 332 -24.11 -17.25 9.01
CA GLU A 332 -24.22 -18.70 8.92
C GLU A 332 -24.06 -19.14 7.46
N VAL A 333 -23.05 -19.97 7.18
CA VAL A 333 -22.85 -20.58 5.85
C VAL A 333 -22.59 -22.08 6.03
N ASN A 334 -23.45 -22.91 5.43
CA ASN A 334 -23.36 -24.39 5.48
C ASN A 334 -23.29 -24.95 6.91
N GLY A 335 -24.12 -24.43 7.82
CA GLY A 335 -24.20 -24.89 9.22
C GLY A 335 -22.99 -24.48 10.08
N LYS A 336 -22.19 -23.51 9.63
CA LYS A 336 -21.11 -22.90 10.41
C LYS A 336 -21.30 -21.41 10.49
N THR A 337 -21.22 -20.85 11.69
CA THR A 337 -21.20 -19.42 11.93
C THR A 337 -19.80 -18.88 11.64
N TYR A 338 -19.70 -17.83 10.82
CA TYR A 338 -18.45 -17.12 10.54
C TYR A 338 -18.53 -15.69 11.05
N SER A 339 -17.59 -15.31 11.92
CA SER A 339 -17.29 -13.88 12.11
C SER A 339 -16.68 -13.31 10.82
N TYR A 340 -16.68 -11.98 10.66
CA TYR A 340 -16.00 -11.35 9.53
C TYR A 340 -14.50 -11.74 9.50
N TYR A 341 -13.85 -11.84 10.66
CA TYR A 341 -12.46 -12.30 10.73
C TYR A 341 -12.32 -13.73 10.17
N ASP A 342 -13.12 -14.68 10.65
CA ASP A 342 -13.07 -16.09 10.24
C ASP A 342 -13.37 -16.26 8.75
N ALA A 343 -14.36 -15.52 8.24
CA ALA A 343 -14.69 -15.49 6.83
C ALA A 343 -13.51 -15.01 5.97
N THR A 344 -12.80 -13.95 6.39
CA THR A 344 -11.60 -13.52 5.66
C THR A 344 -10.44 -14.51 5.76
N GLN A 345 -10.30 -15.25 6.86
CA GLN A 345 -9.30 -16.32 6.98
C GLN A 345 -9.63 -17.49 6.05
N ARG A 346 -10.92 -17.86 5.95
CA ARG A 346 -11.39 -18.88 5.03
C ARG A 346 -11.16 -18.47 3.57
N GLN A 347 -11.50 -17.24 3.19
CA GLN A 347 -11.16 -16.68 1.87
C GLN A 347 -9.67 -16.83 1.57
N ARG A 348 -8.78 -16.45 2.50
CA ARG A 348 -7.32 -16.57 2.30
C ARG A 348 -6.86 -18.02 2.14
N SER A 349 -7.53 -18.97 2.78
CA SER A 349 -7.26 -20.40 2.58
C SER A 349 -7.60 -20.83 1.16
N MET A 350 -8.80 -20.48 0.67
CA MET A 350 -9.25 -20.80 -0.69
C MET A 350 -8.37 -20.10 -1.74
N GLU A 351 -8.01 -18.84 -1.51
CA GLU A 351 -7.08 -18.10 -2.36
C GLU A 351 -5.71 -18.79 -2.46
N ARG A 352 -5.19 -19.38 -1.36
CA ARG A 352 -3.92 -20.14 -1.37
C ARG A 352 -4.04 -21.43 -2.16
N GLU A 353 -5.15 -22.15 -2.02
CA GLU A 353 -5.44 -23.38 -2.76
C GLU A 353 -5.51 -23.10 -4.27
N ILE A 354 -6.26 -22.08 -4.68
CA ILE A 354 -6.35 -21.68 -6.10
C ILE A 354 -4.99 -21.28 -6.66
N ARG A 355 -4.17 -20.53 -5.89
CA ARG A 355 -2.82 -20.17 -6.32
C ARG A 355 -1.89 -21.39 -6.42
N ALA A 356 -2.05 -22.40 -5.57
CA ALA A 356 -1.29 -23.63 -5.64
C ALA A 356 -1.61 -24.40 -6.92
N LEU A 357 -2.89 -24.61 -7.23
CA LEU A 357 -3.34 -25.24 -8.46
C LEU A 357 -2.87 -24.49 -9.72
N LYS A 358 -2.94 -23.14 -9.71
CA LYS A 358 -2.40 -22.34 -10.81
C LYS A 358 -0.90 -22.51 -11.02
N ARG A 359 -0.13 -22.78 -9.96
CA ARG A 359 1.31 -23.09 -10.09
C ARG A 359 1.53 -24.50 -10.63
N GLU A 360 0.73 -25.45 -10.17
CA GLU A 360 0.75 -26.82 -10.64
C GLU A 360 0.43 -26.91 -12.14
N GLU A 361 -0.50 -26.10 -12.63
CA GLU A 361 -0.82 -26.01 -14.07
C GLU A 361 0.41 -25.69 -14.93
N TYR A 362 1.32 -24.83 -14.46
CA TYR A 362 2.55 -24.51 -15.21
C TYR A 362 3.56 -25.66 -15.26
N SER A 363 3.46 -26.59 -14.32
CA SER A 363 4.36 -27.75 -14.21
C SER A 363 3.75 -29.03 -14.78
N ALA A 364 2.53 -28.97 -15.33
CA ALA A 364 1.83 -30.12 -15.89
C ALA A 364 2.65 -30.75 -17.04
N GLY A 365 2.81 -32.08 -16.98
CA GLY A 365 3.60 -32.84 -17.94
C GLY A 365 2.85 -33.13 -19.24
N THR A 366 1.51 -33.08 -19.23
CA THR A 366 0.67 -33.33 -20.39
C THR A 366 -0.47 -32.32 -20.55
N PRO A 367 -1.00 -32.14 -21.79
CA PRO A 367 -2.19 -31.32 -22.01
C PRO A 367 -3.43 -31.79 -21.23
N GLU A 368 -3.60 -33.10 -21.04
CA GLU A 368 -4.70 -33.70 -20.29
C GLU A 368 -4.63 -33.33 -18.81
N GLU A 369 -3.46 -33.47 -18.20
CA GLU A 369 -3.20 -33.07 -16.81
C GLU A 369 -3.44 -31.56 -16.61
N ALA A 370 -2.92 -30.74 -17.53
CA ALA A 370 -3.16 -29.30 -17.49
C ALA A 370 -4.66 -28.96 -17.60
N GLN A 371 -5.42 -29.73 -18.40
CA GLN A 371 -6.86 -29.52 -18.54
C GLN A 371 -7.64 -29.90 -17.28
N GLU A 372 -7.23 -30.98 -16.61
CA GLU A 372 -7.80 -31.38 -15.32
C GLU A 372 -7.57 -30.31 -14.25
N ILE A 373 -6.34 -29.81 -14.14
CA ILE A 373 -6.00 -28.72 -13.21
C ILE A 373 -6.80 -27.45 -13.53
N ARG A 374 -6.98 -27.09 -14.81
CA ARG A 374 -7.85 -25.96 -15.20
C ARG A 374 -9.29 -26.14 -14.74
N ASN A 375 -9.83 -27.34 -14.83
CA ASN A 375 -11.19 -27.63 -14.37
C ASN A 375 -11.29 -27.47 -12.84
N GLN A 376 -10.28 -27.93 -12.10
CA GLN A 376 -10.20 -27.72 -10.65
C GLN A 376 -10.09 -26.24 -10.29
N ILE A 377 -9.24 -25.46 -10.99
CA ILE A 377 -9.11 -24.01 -10.79
C ILE A 377 -10.46 -23.33 -10.98
N ARG A 378 -11.21 -23.66 -12.05
CA ARG A 378 -12.54 -23.09 -12.32
C ARG A 378 -13.52 -23.42 -11.20
N SER A 379 -13.60 -24.68 -10.79
CA SER A 379 -14.48 -25.14 -9.71
C SER A 379 -14.17 -24.41 -8.39
N LYS A 380 -12.91 -24.40 -7.96
CA LYS A 380 -12.48 -23.73 -6.71
C LYS A 380 -12.65 -22.22 -6.76
N THR A 381 -12.50 -21.60 -7.92
CA THR A 381 -12.77 -20.16 -8.10
C THR A 381 -14.25 -19.86 -7.97
N SER A 382 -15.12 -20.72 -8.52
CA SER A 382 -16.57 -20.62 -8.33
C SER A 382 -16.94 -20.77 -6.86
N ASP A 383 -16.40 -21.78 -6.16
CA ASP A 383 -16.61 -21.95 -4.72
C ASP A 383 -16.17 -20.72 -3.92
N TYR A 384 -15.04 -20.12 -4.30
CA TYR A 384 -14.52 -18.90 -3.68
C TYR A 384 -15.48 -17.73 -3.86
N HIS A 385 -16.02 -17.51 -5.06
CA HIS A 385 -17.00 -16.46 -5.31
C HIS A 385 -18.31 -16.73 -4.56
N SER A 386 -18.86 -17.94 -4.65
CA SER A 386 -20.07 -18.32 -3.92
C SER A 386 -19.93 -18.16 -2.41
N PHE A 387 -18.79 -18.58 -1.83
CA PHE A 387 -18.51 -18.38 -0.42
C PHE A 387 -18.43 -16.90 -0.06
N SER A 388 -17.73 -16.11 -0.89
CA SER A 388 -17.55 -14.67 -0.70
C SER A 388 -18.88 -13.91 -0.71
N ASP A 389 -19.76 -14.28 -1.63
CA ASP A 389 -21.11 -13.71 -1.74
C ASP A 389 -21.98 -14.13 -0.55
N ALA A 390 -21.92 -15.41 -0.14
CA ALA A 390 -22.67 -15.92 1.00
C ALA A 390 -22.30 -15.23 2.32
N VAL A 391 -21.02 -14.89 2.52
CA VAL A 391 -20.54 -14.16 3.71
C VAL A 391 -20.57 -12.63 3.54
N GLY A 392 -21.00 -12.11 2.38
CA GLY A 392 -21.09 -10.66 2.13
C GLY A 392 -19.74 -9.95 2.06
N ILE A 393 -18.67 -10.62 1.63
CA ILE A 393 -17.31 -10.06 1.52
C ILE A 393 -16.88 -10.05 0.06
N ARG A 394 -16.50 -8.88 -0.46
CA ARG A 394 -16.04 -8.73 -1.85
C ARG A 394 -14.89 -9.70 -2.19
N PRO A 395 -15.00 -10.49 -3.27
CA PRO A 395 -13.89 -11.33 -3.74
C PRO A 395 -12.72 -10.48 -4.26
N LYS A 396 -11.51 -10.98 -4.03
CA LYS A 396 -10.24 -10.30 -4.32
C LYS A 396 -9.48 -11.04 -5.41
N ASP A 397 -10.00 -10.97 -6.64
CA ASP A 397 -9.45 -11.70 -7.79
C ASP A 397 -8.01 -11.30 -8.14
N ASN A 398 -7.61 -10.07 -7.80
CA ASN A 398 -6.22 -9.62 -7.89
C ASN A 398 -5.26 -10.53 -7.10
N ARG A 399 -5.72 -11.15 -6.00
CA ARG A 399 -4.94 -12.09 -5.18
C ARG A 399 -4.89 -13.49 -5.74
N LEU A 400 -5.77 -13.86 -6.67
CA LEU A 400 -5.75 -15.18 -7.31
C LEU A 400 -4.71 -15.27 -8.42
N ARG A 401 -4.03 -14.17 -8.75
CA ARG A 401 -3.00 -14.12 -9.79
C ARG A 401 -1.70 -14.72 -9.29
N VAL A 402 -1.06 -15.52 -10.14
CA VAL A 402 0.28 -16.07 -9.92
C VAL A 402 1.20 -15.44 -10.96
N ALA A 403 2.39 -15.01 -10.55
CA ALA A 403 3.44 -14.62 -11.50
C ALA A 403 4.03 -15.91 -12.09
N ALA A 404 3.91 -16.07 -13.41
CA ALA A 404 4.56 -17.14 -14.16
C ALA A 404 6.08 -16.90 -14.19
#